data_AF-A0A1Q3KIG0-F1
#
_entry.id   AF-A0A1Q3KIG0-F1
#
_cell.length_a   1.000
_cell.length_b   1.000
_cell.length_c   1.000
_cell.angle_alpha   90.00
_cell.angle_beta   90.00
_cell.angle_gamma   90.00
#
_symmetry.space_group_name_H-M   'P 1'
#
loop_
_entity.id
_entity.type
_entity.pdbx_description
1 polymer ?
#
loop_
_entity_poly.entity_id
_entity_poly.type
_entity_poly.pdbx_seq_one_letter_code
_entity_poly.pdbx_strand_id
1 'polypeptide(L)'
;MAARSKLTVESLTKLGAKRLAEILIEEAARNRQLKQAVHMALAAETGSNEVGHQVRKRLAQLARSEGFVSSEKARELATELDRLKSAIVETIGAGHPKLAAELLWQLLDLHASIFARLDDSSGRVGALFRSACQDLGLLLKRARIKPGELAPMVVRRIIDNGYGIYDGIVLALKDALGREGRDELRKLLEERRQAHLFSEKRAAVRPGHFDYTLSGLLLALRDIADCEADVDAFIDTYEGFDLTNPAYATEIAQRLLRAGRPEEALLYLDQGVPHERNRYFKEFEWSDVRIGVLDALGHKDDAQTLRFALFERHLSAPHLKAYIRHLGDFDDIEAESAALAQVERHGNV
;
A
#
# COMPACT_ATOMS: atom_id res chain seq x y z
N MET A 1 54.45 14.63 -9.64
CA MET A 1 53.95 13.88 -8.48
C MET A 1 52.48 13.55 -8.73
N ALA A 2 52.10 12.27 -8.80
CA ALA A 2 50.70 11.88 -9.01
C ALA A 2 49.89 12.18 -7.74
N ALA A 3 48.74 12.84 -7.90
CA ALA A 3 47.84 13.15 -6.79
C ALA A 3 47.47 11.87 -6.04
N ARG A 4 47.70 11.83 -4.71
CA ARG A 4 47.26 10.72 -3.87
C ARG A 4 45.74 10.61 -3.99
N SER A 5 45.28 9.58 -4.69
CA SER A 5 43.86 9.24 -4.73
C SER A 5 43.39 8.98 -3.30
N LYS A 6 42.43 9.77 -2.84
CA LYS A 6 41.85 9.61 -1.50
C LYS A 6 41.21 8.21 -1.42
N LEU A 7 41.56 7.43 -0.40
CA LEU A 7 40.94 6.13 -0.14
C LEU A 7 39.47 6.37 0.26
N THR A 8 38.58 6.16 -0.69
CA THR A 8 37.13 6.26 -0.51
C THR A 8 36.44 4.99 -1.00
N VAL A 9 35.22 4.74 -0.52
CA VAL A 9 34.39 3.60 -0.97
C VAL A 9 34.26 3.58 -2.49
N GLU A 10 34.04 4.73 -3.14
CA GLU A 10 33.98 4.83 -4.60
C GLU A 10 35.29 4.45 -5.29
N SER A 11 36.43 4.92 -4.78
CA SER A 11 37.74 4.57 -5.35
C SER A 11 38.04 3.07 -5.20
N LEU A 12 37.62 2.47 -4.08
CA LEU A 12 37.80 1.04 -3.80
C LEU A 12 36.85 0.19 -4.64
N THR A 13 35.60 0.60 -4.82
CA THR A 13 34.62 -0.13 -5.65
C THR A 13 35.12 -0.27 -7.09
N LYS A 14 35.83 0.75 -7.61
CA LYS A 14 36.45 0.72 -8.95
C LYS A 14 37.57 -0.31 -9.11
N LEU A 15 38.22 -0.74 -8.02
CA LEU A 15 39.25 -1.81 -8.07
C LEU A 15 38.65 -3.20 -8.33
N GLY A 16 37.35 -3.37 -8.07
CA GLY A 16 36.64 -4.63 -8.29
C GLY A 16 36.83 -5.65 -7.16
N ALA A 17 35.84 -6.52 -6.98
CA ALA A 17 35.73 -7.43 -5.84
C ALA A 17 36.94 -8.38 -5.70
N LYS A 18 37.46 -8.91 -6.82
CA LYS A 18 38.58 -9.85 -6.81
C LYS A 18 39.86 -9.21 -6.24
N ARG A 19 40.24 -8.02 -6.73
CA ARG A 19 41.46 -7.36 -6.28
C ARG A 19 41.37 -6.90 -4.82
N LEU A 20 40.19 -6.44 -4.40
CA LEU A 20 39.93 -6.11 -3.00
C LEU A 20 40.04 -7.33 -2.08
N ALA A 21 39.51 -8.48 -2.50
CA ALA A 21 39.61 -9.72 -1.73
C ALA A 21 41.06 -10.19 -1.57
N GLU A 22 41.86 -10.14 -2.63
CA GLU A 22 43.30 -10.45 -2.58
C GLU A 22 44.04 -9.56 -1.57
N ILE A 23 43.82 -8.24 -1.63
CA ILE A 23 44.44 -7.27 -0.70
C ILE A 23 43.97 -7.55 0.74
N LEU A 24 42.68 -7.82 0.95
CA LEU A 24 42.14 -8.13 2.28
C LEU A 24 42.74 -9.42 2.86
N ILE A 25 42.98 -10.44 2.04
CA ILE A 25 43.63 -11.69 2.48
C ILE A 25 45.09 -11.43 2.88
N GLU A 26 45.85 -10.69 2.06
CA GLU A 26 47.24 -10.33 2.36
C GLU A 26 47.37 -9.53 3.66
N GLU A 27 46.49 -8.54 3.87
CA GLU A 27 46.51 -7.70 5.08
C GLU A 27 45.95 -8.44 6.30
N ALA A 28 44.92 -9.28 6.14
CA ALA A 28 44.39 -10.11 7.23
C ALA A 28 45.41 -11.15 7.73
N ALA A 29 46.38 -11.57 6.90
CA ALA A 29 47.47 -12.44 7.35
C ALA A 29 48.34 -11.79 8.44
N ARG A 30 48.40 -10.44 8.47
CA ARG A 30 49.23 -9.65 9.39
C ARG A 30 48.43 -8.91 10.46
N ASN A 31 47.09 -8.90 10.36
CA ASN A 31 46.19 -8.19 11.27
C ASN A 31 45.08 -9.12 11.81
N ARG A 32 45.17 -9.50 13.10
CA ARG A 32 44.25 -10.46 13.74
C ARG A 32 42.81 -9.96 13.81
N GLN A 33 42.60 -8.68 14.10
CA GLN A 33 41.28 -8.06 14.18
C GLN A 33 40.61 -8.05 12.79
N LEU A 34 41.36 -7.71 11.75
CA LEU A 34 40.87 -7.77 10.37
C LEU A 34 40.53 -9.20 9.95
N LYS A 35 41.40 -10.17 10.28
CA LYS A 35 41.15 -11.60 10.01
C LYS A 35 39.86 -12.09 10.67
N GLN A 36 39.64 -11.73 11.93
CA GLN A 36 38.43 -12.10 12.66
C GLN A 36 37.18 -11.42 12.06
N ALA A 37 37.26 -10.14 11.69
CA ALA A 37 36.17 -9.43 11.02
C ALA A 37 35.79 -10.06 9.67
N VAL A 38 36.78 -10.43 8.84
CA VAL A 38 36.56 -11.11 7.56
C VAL A 38 35.93 -12.50 7.76
N HIS A 39 36.40 -13.30 8.71
CA HIS A 39 35.80 -14.61 9.01
C HIS A 39 34.38 -14.49 9.55
N MET A 40 34.10 -13.53 10.44
CA MET A 40 32.74 -13.28 10.92
C MET A 40 31.80 -12.85 9.79
N ALA A 41 32.27 -11.99 8.86
CA ALA A 41 31.50 -11.60 7.69
C ALA A 41 31.19 -12.80 6.77
N LEU A 42 32.18 -13.67 6.51
CA LEU A 42 31.98 -14.89 5.71
C LEU A 42 31.05 -15.91 6.40
N ALA A 43 31.17 -16.07 7.72
CA ALA A 43 30.29 -16.95 8.50
C ALA A 43 28.84 -16.44 8.52
N ALA A 44 28.65 -15.12 8.64
CA ALA A 44 27.33 -14.50 8.52
C ALA A 44 26.72 -14.74 7.12
N GLU A 45 27.51 -14.61 6.06
CA GLU A 45 27.09 -14.89 4.68
C GLU A 45 26.67 -16.35 4.48
N THR A 46 27.47 -17.28 4.99
CA THR A 46 27.19 -18.72 4.87
C THR A 46 25.95 -19.09 5.68
N GLY A 47 25.78 -18.51 6.87
CA GLY A 47 24.59 -18.69 7.71
C GLY A 47 23.31 -18.19 7.03
N SER A 48 23.30 -16.99 6.47
CA SER A 48 22.14 -16.44 5.75
C SER A 48 21.76 -17.27 4.53
N ASN A 49 22.74 -17.82 3.80
CA ASN A 49 22.48 -18.70 2.67
C ASN A 49 21.89 -20.05 3.08
N GLU A 50 22.38 -20.66 4.16
CA GLU A 50 21.83 -21.91 4.69
C GLU A 50 20.39 -21.72 5.18
N VAL A 51 20.12 -20.65 5.93
CA VAL A 51 18.76 -20.28 6.34
C VAL A 51 17.87 -20.06 5.10
N GLY A 52 18.39 -19.41 4.05
CA GLY A 52 17.67 -19.24 2.79
C GLY A 52 17.28 -20.56 2.11
N HIS A 53 18.16 -21.57 2.12
CA HIS A 53 17.84 -22.90 1.60
C HIS A 53 16.76 -23.60 2.42
N GLN A 54 16.82 -23.50 3.75
CA GLN A 54 15.82 -24.08 4.65
C GLN A 54 14.44 -23.44 4.47
N VAL A 55 14.40 -22.10 4.39
CA VAL A 55 13.16 -21.35 4.10
C VAL A 55 12.59 -21.77 2.75
N ARG A 56 13.41 -21.80 1.68
CA ARG A 56 12.97 -22.21 0.34
C ARG A 56 12.36 -23.62 0.34
N LYS A 57 13.03 -24.57 1.01
CA LYS A 57 12.53 -25.93 1.16
C LYS A 57 11.18 -25.95 1.88
N ARG A 58 11.00 -25.12 2.91
CA ARG A 58 9.75 -25.04 3.66
C ARG A 58 8.62 -24.43 2.84
N LEU A 59 8.87 -23.33 2.13
CA LEU A 59 7.91 -22.73 1.20
C LEU A 59 7.45 -23.75 0.14
N ALA A 60 8.38 -24.53 -0.42
CA ALA A 60 8.05 -25.59 -1.38
C ALA A 60 7.25 -26.77 -0.77
N GLN A 61 7.35 -27.02 0.54
CA GLN A 61 6.47 -27.98 1.23
C GLN A 61 5.07 -27.42 1.42
N LEU A 62 4.95 -26.16 1.83
CA LEU A 62 3.67 -25.47 1.98
C LEU A 62 2.92 -25.39 0.64
N ALA A 63 3.63 -25.09 -0.45
CA ALA A 63 3.05 -25.04 -1.80
C ALA A 63 2.42 -26.36 -2.26
N ARG A 64 2.94 -27.50 -1.81
CA ARG A 64 2.46 -28.85 -2.18
C ARG A 64 1.35 -29.37 -1.27
N SER A 65 0.99 -28.63 -0.23
CA SER A 65 0.00 -29.08 0.75
C SER A 65 -1.41 -28.76 0.26
N GLU A 66 -2.23 -29.80 0.02
CA GLU A 66 -3.58 -29.67 -0.55
C GLU A 66 -4.70 -29.90 0.47
N GLY A 67 -4.38 -30.42 1.65
CA GLY A 67 -5.36 -30.76 2.68
C GLY A 67 -6.02 -29.55 3.33
N PHE A 68 -7.32 -29.65 3.59
CA PHE A 68 -8.09 -28.66 4.35
C PHE A 68 -7.46 -28.41 5.73
N VAL A 69 -7.42 -27.15 6.13
CA VAL A 69 -6.82 -26.68 7.37
C VAL A 69 -7.91 -26.26 8.33
N SER A 70 -8.04 -26.96 9.46
CA SER A 70 -8.97 -26.57 10.53
C SER A 70 -8.59 -25.22 11.13
N SER A 71 -9.53 -24.55 11.79
CA SER A 71 -9.31 -23.23 12.40
C SER A 71 -8.16 -23.20 13.42
N GLU A 72 -7.94 -24.30 14.15
CA GLU A 72 -6.79 -24.45 15.06
C GLU A 72 -5.46 -24.46 14.27
N LYS A 73 -5.36 -25.32 13.26
CA LYS A 73 -4.19 -25.42 12.38
C LYS A 73 -3.97 -24.16 11.54
N ALA A 74 -5.02 -23.39 11.26
CA ALA A 74 -4.91 -22.12 10.55
C ALA A 74 -4.13 -21.08 11.38
N ARG A 75 -4.29 -21.11 12.72
CA ARG A 75 -3.51 -20.24 13.63
C ARG A 75 -2.05 -20.65 13.68
N GLU A 76 -1.78 -21.95 13.70
CA GLU A 76 -0.41 -22.49 13.65
C GLU A 76 0.25 -22.14 12.33
N LEU A 77 -0.45 -22.33 11.21
CA LEU A 77 0.04 -21.96 9.88
C LEU A 77 0.32 -20.45 9.78
N ALA A 78 -0.58 -19.59 10.27
CA ALA A 78 -0.34 -18.15 10.30
C ALA A 78 0.92 -17.80 11.12
N THR A 79 1.11 -18.44 12.27
CA THR A 79 2.30 -18.26 13.12
C THR A 79 3.57 -18.74 12.40
N GLU A 80 3.48 -19.85 11.67
CA GLU A 80 4.58 -20.37 10.88
C GLU A 80 4.96 -19.44 9.72
N LEU A 81 3.96 -18.95 8.98
CA LEU A 81 4.16 -17.98 7.90
C LEU A 81 4.81 -16.70 8.41
N ASP A 82 4.42 -16.24 9.62
CA ASP A 82 4.99 -15.01 10.20
C ASP A 82 6.45 -15.23 10.59
N ARG A 83 6.78 -16.40 11.18
CA ARG A 83 8.18 -16.79 11.45
C ARG A 83 9.01 -16.87 10.18
N LEU A 84 8.47 -17.45 9.10
CA LEU A 84 9.15 -17.50 7.80
C LEU A 84 9.37 -16.10 7.24
N LYS A 85 8.35 -15.23 7.30
CA LYS A 85 8.44 -13.81 6.91
C LYS A 85 9.54 -13.10 7.70
N SER A 86 9.55 -13.18 9.03
CA SER A 86 10.58 -12.56 9.87
C SER A 86 11.98 -13.10 9.55
N ALA A 87 12.14 -14.42 9.37
CA ALA A 87 13.43 -14.99 8.98
C ALA A 87 13.93 -14.46 7.62
N ILE A 88 13.02 -14.27 6.66
CA ILE A 88 13.33 -13.69 5.35
C ILE A 88 13.74 -12.22 5.49
N VAL A 89 12.94 -11.41 6.18
CA VAL A 89 13.12 -9.95 6.23
C VAL A 89 14.27 -9.56 7.15
N GLU A 90 14.36 -10.15 8.33
CA GLU A 90 15.30 -9.75 9.38
C GLU A 90 16.63 -10.47 9.23
N THR A 91 16.63 -11.80 9.15
CA THR A 91 17.88 -12.60 9.15
C THR A 91 18.55 -12.62 7.77
N ILE A 92 17.81 -12.99 6.73
CA ILE A 92 18.36 -13.05 5.37
C ILE A 92 18.49 -11.63 4.81
N GLY A 93 17.45 -10.82 4.98
CA GLY A 93 17.38 -9.46 4.46
C GLY A 93 18.43 -8.51 5.04
N ALA A 94 18.98 -8.77 6.23
CA ALA A 94 20.07 -7.97 6.80
C ALA A 94 21.29 -7.90 5.87
N GLY A 95 21.73 -9.04 5.33
CA GLY A 95 22.89 -9.12 4.44
C GLY A 95 22.56 -9.31 2.96
N HIS A 96 21.47 -10.03 2.65
CA HIS A 96 21.19 -10.56 1.30
C HIS A 96 19.81 -10.10 0.82
N PRO A 97 19.58 -8.79 0.63
CA PRO A 97 18.26 -8.25 0.31
C PRO A 97 17.68 -8.81 -0.99
N LYS A 98 18.52 -9.17 -1.97
CA LYS A 98 18.06 -9.80 -3.21
C LYS A 98 17.49 -11.21 -2.98
N LEU A 99 18.23 -12.06 -2.27
CA LEU A 99 17.76 -13.40 -1.90
C LEU A 99 16.50 -13.32 -1.04
N ALA A 100 16.47 -12.39 -0.08
CA ALA A 100 15.29 -12.16 0.76
C ALA A 100 14.07 -11.75 -0.07
N ALA A 101 14.22 -10.82 -1.01
CA ALA A 101 13.13 -10.42 -1.90
C ALA A 101 12.62 -11.60 -2.76
N GLU A 102 13.52 -12.42 -3.31
CA GLU A 102 13.14 -13.62 -4.05
C GLU A 102 12.34 -14.62 -3.20
N LEU A 103 12.75 -14.85 -1.95
CA LEU A 103 12.03 -15.73 -1.03
C LEU A 103 10.69 -15.13 -0.58
N LEU A 104 10.64 -13.82 -0.39
CA LEU A 104 9.40 -13.14 0.01
C LEU A 104 8.37 -13.14 -1.12
N TRP A 105 8.80 -12.98 -2.38
CA TRP A 105 7.94 -13.24 -3.53
C TRP A 105 7.39 -14.66 -3.52
N GLN A 106 8.23 -15.67 -3.25
CA GLN A 106 7.78 -17.05 -3.17
C GLN A 106 6.79 -17.30 -2.03
N LEU A 107 6.97 -16.63 -0.89
CA LEU A 107 6.00 -16.67 0.20
C LEU A 107 4.68 -16.05 -0.24
N LEU A 108 4.70 -14.84 -0.82
CA LEU A 108 3.50 -14.16 -1.30
C LEU A 108 2.75 -15.00 -2.34
N ASP A 109 3.46 -15.61 -3.29
CA ASP A 109 2.90 -16.47 -4.35
C ASP A 109 2.20 -17.75 -3.79
N LEU A 110 2.31 -18.04 -2.48
CA LEU A 110 1.52 -19.11 -1.82
C LEU A 110 0.07 -18.71 -1.49
N HIS A 111 -0.30 -17.42 -1.62
CA HIS A 111 -1.59 -16.92 -1.13
C HIS A 111 -2.77 -17.73 -1.66
N ALA A 112 -2.83 -18.01 -2.97
CA ALA A 112 -3.96 -18.68 -3.58
C ALA A 112 -4.13 -20.12 -3.06
N SER A 113 -3.03 -20.88 -2.97
CA SER A 113 -3.08 -22.27 -2.48
C SER A 113 -3.39 -22.34 -0.98
N ILE A 114 -3.01 -21.31 -0.22
CA ILE A 114 -3.32 -21.21 1.21
C ILE A 114 -4.80 -20.87 1.43
N PHE A 115 -5.32 -19.83 0.78
CA PHE A 115 -6.72 -19.45 0.94
C PHE A 115 -7.71 -20.47 0.36
N ALA A 116 -7.31 -21.26 -0.63
CA ALA A 116 -8.17 -22.32 -1.17
C ALA A 116 -8.47 -23.44 -0.16
N ARG A 117 -7.68 -23.56 0.91
CA ARG A 117 -7.76 -24.70 1.86
C ARG A 117 -7.96 -24.29 3.32
N LEU A 118 -8.11 -22.99 3.62
CA LEU A 118 -8.36 -22.50 4.97
C LEU A 118 -9.39 -21.38 4.97
N ASP A 119 -10.13 -21.29 6.07
CA ASP A 119 -11.02 -20.16 6.36
C ASP A 119 -10.23 -19.05 7.08
N ASP A 120 -10.09 -17.89 6.42
CA ASP A 120 -9.47 -16.69 6.99
C ASP A 120 -10.51 -15.62 7.35
N SER A 121 -11.69 -16.01 7.82
CA SER A 121 -12.69 -15.06 8.34
C SER A 121 -12.14 -14.17 9.46
N SER A 122 -11.06 -14.58 10.15
CA SER A 122 -10.33 -13.75 11.12
C SER A 122 -9.48 -12.63 10.49
N GLY A 123 -9.21 -12.70 9.19
CA GLY A 123 -8.36 -11.78 8.43
C GLY A 123 -6.86 -11.85 8.74
N ARG A 124 -6.42 -12.81 9.56
CA ARG A 124 -5.04 -12.90 10.06
C ARG A 124 -4.06 -13.26 8.95
N VAL A 125 -4.42 -14.24 8.12
CA VAL A 125 -3.54 -14.70 7.03
C VAL A 125 -3.46 -13.62 5.95
N GLY A 126 -4.58 -12.99 5.60
CA GLY A 126 -4.61 -11.85 4.69
C GLY A 126 -3.82 -10.64 5.18
N ALA A 127 -3.91 -10.30 6.47
CA ALA A 127 -3.11 -9.23 7.05
C ALA A 127 -1.61 -9.51 6.97
N LEU A 128 -1.20 -10.77 7.17
CA LEU A 128 0.19 -11.19 7.02
C LEU A 128 0.70 -11.02 5.59
N PHE A 129 -0.05 -11.48 4.59
CA PHE A 129 0.33 -11.31 3.18
C PHE A 129 0.43 -9.82 2.80
N ARG A 130 -0.54 -9.00 3.21
CA ARG A 130 -0.49 -7.54 2.96
C ARG A 130 0.70 -6.87 3.65
N SER A 131 1.05 -7.29 4.88
CA SER A 131 2.28 -6.84 5.56
C SER A 131 3.54 -7.26 4.80
N ALA A 132 3.59 -8.48 4.28
CA ALA A 132 4.72 -8.96 3.49
C ALA A 132 4.91 -8.18 2.18
N CYS A 133 3.83 -7.68 1.55
CA CYS A 133 3.94 -6.76 0.40
C CYS A 133 4.67 -5.45 0.77
N GLN A 134 4.47 -4.94 1.99
CA GLN A 134 5.18 -3.74 2.48
C GLN A 134 6.67 -4.03 2.74
N ASP A 135 6.97 -5.15 3.40
CA ASP A 135 8.35 -5.58 3.67
C ASP A 135 9.14 -5.79 2.37
N LEU A 136 8.47 -6.31 1.34
CA LEU A 136 9.05 -6.53 0.02
C LEU A 136 9.53 -5.23 -0.64
N GLY A 137 8.81 -4.12 -0.48
CA GLY A 137 9.23 -2.82 -1.02
C GLY A 137 10.57 -2.37 -0.45
N LEU A 138 10.76 -2.53 0.86
CA LEU A 138 12.01 -2.22 1.54
C LEU A 138 13.16 -3.12 1.05
N LEU A 139 12.91 -4.41 0.90
CA LEU A 139 13.92 -5.36 0.41
C LEU A 139 14.32 -5.09 -1.04
N LEU A 140 13.36 -4.85 -1.94
CA LEU A 140 13.64 -4.57 -3.35
C LEU A 140 14.42 -3.26 -3.53
N LYS A 141 14.09 -2.22 -2.75
CA LYS A 141 14.85 -0.96 -2.72
C LYS A 141 16.29 -1.20 -2.28
N ARG A 142 16.50 -1.97 -1.20
CA ARG A 142 17.85 -2.32 -0.71
C ARG A 142 18.63 -3.19 -1.68
N ALA A 143 17.94 -4.10 -2.38
CA ALA A 143 18.52 -4.97 -3.40
C ALA A 143 18.89 -4.23 -4.70
N ARG A 144 18.42 -2.98 -4.88
CA ARG A 144 18.64 -2.15 -6.08
C ARG A 144 18.22 -2.89 -7.36
N ILE A 145 17.08 -3.57 -7.31
CA ILE A 145 16.49 -4.19 -8.50
C ILE A 145 16.22 -3.11 -9.53
N LYS A 146 16.48 -3.39 -10.80
CA LYS A 146 16.25 -2.41 -11.85
C LYS A 146 14.74 -2.17 -12.00
N PRO A 147 14.28 -0.91 -12.02
CA PRO A 147 12.88 -0.55 -12.22
C PRO A 147 12.18 -1.31 -13.36
N GLY A 148 12.80 -1.37 -14.55
CA GLY A 148 12.23 -2.06 -15.71
C GLY A 148 12.16 -3.59 -15.58
N GLU A 149 12.97 -4.21 -14.71
CA GLU A 149 12.87 -5.65 -14.41
C GLU A 149 11.72 -5.93 -13.42
N LEU A 150 11.35 -4.94 -12.59
CA LEU A 150 10.33 -5.08 -11.56
C LEU A 150 8.89 -4.94 -12.11
N ALA A 151 8.66 -4.03 -13.06
CA ALA A 151 7.32 -3.80 -13.61
C ALA A 151 6.63 -5.06 -14.17
N PRO A 152 7.29 -5.91 -15.00
CA PRO A 152 6.71 -7.17 -15.47
C PRO A 152 6.39 -8.16 -14.33
N MET A 153 7.18 -8.15 -13.26
CA MET A 153 6.94 -9.01 -12.09
C MET A 153 5.70 -8.58 -11.32
N VAL A 154 5.47 -7.27 -11.22
CA VAL A 154 4.35 -6.68 -10.48
C VAL A 154 3.05 -6.84 -11.26
N VAL A 155 3.04 -6.55 -12.57
CA VAL A 155 1.81 -6.68 -13.39
C VAL A 155 1.25 -8.11 -13.38
N ARG A 156 2.12 -9.13 -13.42
CA ARG A 156 1.70 -10.54 -13.35
C ARG A 156 0.91 -10.84 -12.08
N ARG A 157 1.30 -10.24 -10.96
CA ARG A 157 0.70 -10.49 -9.64
C ARG A 157 -0.55 -9.67 -9.40
N ILE A 158 -0.62 -8.47 -9.97
CA ILE A 158 -1.87 -7.69 -10.06
C ILE A 158 -2.92 -8.47 -10.86
N ILE A 159 -2.52 -9.12 -11.96
CA ILE A 159 -3.42 -9.96 -12.76
C ILE A 159 -3.85 -11.22 -11.99
N ASP A 160 -2.94 -11.83 -11.21
CA ASP A 160 -3.18 -13.02 -10.41
C ASP A 160 -3.53 -12.69 -8.94
N ASN A 161 -4.47 -11.77 -8.75
CA ASN A 161 -4.82 -11.22 -7.43
C ASN A 161 -6.20 -11.66 -6.94
N GLY A 162 -6.55 -12.94 -7.12
CA GLY A 162 -7.90 -13.45 -6.83
C GLY A 162 -8.36 -13.29 -5.36
N TYR A 163 -7.43 -13.06 -4.44
CA TYR A 163 -7.69 -12.84 -3.01
C TYR A 163 -7.36 -11.42 -2.53
N GLY A 164 -7.02 -10.49 -3.42
CA GLY A 164 -6.76 -9.09 -3.09
C GLY A 164 -5.52 -8.83 -2.23
N ILE A 165 -4.60 -9.78 -2.06
CA ILE A 165 -3.40 -9.58 -1.23
C ILE A 165 -2.40 -8.58 -1.84
N TYR A 166 -2.47 -8.39 -3.16
CA TYR A 166 -1.64 -7.46 -3.91
C TYR A 166 -2.31 -6.09 -4.09
N ASP A 167 -3.48 -5.86 -3.48
CA ASP A 167 -4.09 -4.52 -3.45
C ASP A 167 -3.14 -3.56 -2.71
N GLY A 168 -2.83 -2.42 -3.32
CA GLY A 168 -1.85 -1.46 -2.78
C GLY A 168 -0.38 -1.86 -2.99
N ILE A 169 -0.07 -2.92 -3.74
CA ILE A 169 1.32 -3.34 -3.98
C ILE A 169 2.13 -2.27 -4.70
N VAL A 170 1.50 -1.48 -5.58
CA VAL A 170 2.20 -0.41 -6.30
C VAL A 170 2.66 0.67 -5.32
N LEU A 171 1.81 1.06 -4.36
CA LEU A 171 2.17 1.99 -3.28
C LEU A 171 3.30 1.43 -2.41
N ALA A 172 3.22 0.14 -2.05
CA ALA A 172 4.25 -0.56 -1.27
C ALA A 172 5.62 -0.56 -1.97
N LEU A 173 5.62 -0.71 -3.30
CA LEU A 173 6.82 -0.80 -4.13
C LEU A 173 7.25 0.54 -4.73
N LYS A 174 6.59 1.66 -4.41
CA LYS A 174 6.76 2.95 -5.09
C LYS A 174 8.21 3.41 -5.20
N ASP A 175 9.00 3.20 -4.15
CA ASP A 175 10.40 3.62 -4.08
C ASP A 175 11.31 2.69 -4.88
N ALA A 176 11.01 1.40 -4.92
CA ALA A 176 11.77 0.41 -5.67
C ALA A 176 11.47 0.49 -7.18
N LEU A 177 10.22 0.78 -7.53
CA LEU A 177 9.80 1.05 -8.90
C LEU A 177 10.40 2.36 -9.42
N GLY A 178 10.46 3.40 -8.59
CA GLY A 178 10.83 4.73 -9.06
C GLY A 178 9.90 5.23 -10.19
N ARG A 179 10.26 6.34 -10.84
CA ARG A 179 9.44 6.88 -11.94
C ARG A 179 9.47 5.96 -13.17
N GLU A 180 10.66 5.52 -13.58
CA GLU A 180 10.83 4.65 -14.76
C GLU A 180 10.06 3.33 -14.65
N GLY A 181 10.10 2.68 -13.49
CA GLY A 181 9.38 1.41 -13.29
C GLY A 181 7.87 1.61 -13.20
N ARG A 182 7.39 2.73 -12.65
CA ARG A 182 5.95 3.08 -12.69
C ARG A 182 5.49 3.43 -14.09
N ASP A 183 6.30 4.13 -14.88
CA ASP A 183 6.01 4.43 -16.29
C ASP A 183 5.87 3.14 -17.11
N GLU A 184 6.77 2.17 -16.91
CA GLU A 184 6.68 0.87 -17.56
C GLU A 184 5.48 0.05 -17.07
N LEU A 185 5.23 0.05 -15.76
CA LEU A 185 4.08 -0.65 -15.19
C LEU A 185 2.75 -0.08 -15.70
N ARG A 186 2.65 1.25 -15.85
CA ARG A 186 1.46 1.92 -16.40
C ARG A 186 1.17 1.43 -17.81
N LYS A 187 2.19 1.40 -18.69
CA LYS A 187 2.02 0.87 -20.07
C LYS A 187 1.49 -0.56 -20.07
N LEU A 188 2.10 -1.44 -19.27
CA LEU A 188 1.68 -2.84 -19.18
C LEU A 188 0.23 -2.97 -18.67
N LEU A 189 -0.17 -2.15 -17.70
CA LEU A 189 -1.54 -2.13 -17.15
C LEU A 189 -2.55 -1.58 -18.18
N GLU A 190 -2.21 -0.51 -18.89
CA GLU A 190 -3.06 0.08 -19.93
C GLU A 190 -3.25 -0.86 -21.12
N GLU A 191 -2.18 -1.48 -21.61
CA GLU A 191 -2.25 -2.52 -22.64
C GLU A 191 -3.17 -3.66 -22.20
N ARG A 192 -3.04 -4.10 -20.94
CA ARG A 192 -3.88 -5.16 -20.39
C ARG A 192 -5.33 -4.72 -20.23
N ARG A 193 -5.58 -3.49 -19.81
CA ARG A 193 -6.91 -2.88 -19.70
C ARG A 193 -7.57 -2.86 -21.07
N GLN A 194 -6.90 -2.35 -22.09
CA GLN A 194 -7.41 -2.32 -23.46
C GLN A 194 -7.72 -3.73 -23.98
N ALA A 195 -6.78 -4.66 -23.83
CA ALA A 195 -7.00 -6.04 -24.25
C ALA A 195 -8.20 -6.70 -23.54
N HIS A 196 -8.43 -6.39 -22.25
CA HIS A 196 -9.57 -6.90 -21.50
C HIS A 196 -10.89 -6.26 -21.96
N LEU A 197 -10.92 -4.95 -22.18
CA LEU A 197 -12.10 -4.22 -22.65
C LEU A 197 -12.63 -4.74 -23.99
N PHE A 198 -11.74 -5.16 -24.89
CA PHE A 198 -12.09 -5.76 -26.18
C PHE A 198 -12.20 -7.29 -26.15
N SER A 199 -12.07 -7.93 -24.99
CA SER A 199 -12.10 -9.39 -24.90
C SER A 199 -13.52 -9.96 -24.87
N GLU A 200 -13.69 -11.14 -25.48
CA GLU A 200 -14.95 -11.91 -25.35
C GLU A 200 -15.26 -12.26 -23.89
N LYS A 201 -14.24 -12.39 -23.04
CA LYS A 201 -14.40 -12.64 -21.59
C LYS A 201 -15.10 -11.49 -20.89
N ARG A 202 -14.78 -10.23 -21.24
CA ARG A 202 -15.50 -9.05 -20.76
C ARG A 202 -16.94 -9.03 -21.28
N ALA A 203 -17.13 -9.33 -22.57
CA ALA A 203 -18.48 -9.39 -23.16
C ALA A 203 -19.36 -10.47 -22.48
N ALA A 204 -18.75 -11.54 -21.96
CA ALA A 204 -19.42 -12.58 -21.19
C ALA A 204 -19.72 -12.20 -19.73
N VAL A 205 -19.20 -11.07 -19.23
CA VAL A 205 -19.56 -10.56 -17.89
C VAL A 205 -21.02 -10.16 -17.93
N ARG A 206 -21.85 -10.94 -17.24
CA ARG A 206 -23.29 -10.71 -17.17
C ARG A 206 -23.59 -9.32 -16.60
N PRO A 207 -24.57 -8.58 -17.13
CA PRO A 207 -25.03 -7.33 -16.53
C PRO A 207 -25.29 -7.51 -15.02
N GLY A 208 -24.77 -6.59 -14.21
CA GLY A 208 -24.85 -6.65 -12.75
C GLY A 208 -23.82 -7.55 -12.05
N HIS A 209 -22.90 -8.19 -12.77
CA HIS A 209 -21.77 -8.89 -12.17
C HIS A 209 -20.52 -8.00 -12.10
N PHE A 210 -19.80 -8.11 -10.99
CA PHE A 210 -18.56 -7.37 -10.78
C PHE A 210 -17.43 -7.94 -11.66
N ASP A 211 -16.68 -7.05 -12.31
CA ASP A 211 -15.51 -7.44 -13.11
C ASP A 211 -14.23 -7.24 -12.31
N TYR A 212 -13.84 -8.32 -11.63
CA TYR A 212 -12.64 -8.36 -10.81
C TYR A 212 -11.36 -8.07 -11.61
N THR A 213 -11.30 -8.45 -12.89
CA THR A 213 -10.11 -8.21 -13.72
C THR A 213 -9.96 -6.73 -14.01
N LEU A 214 -11.02 -6.09 -14.51
CA LEU A 214 -11.00 -4.65 -14.77
C LEU A 214 -10.76 -3.86 -13.46
N SER A 215 -11.44 -4.24 -12.38
CA SER A 215 -11.27 -3.59 -11.08
C SER A 215 -9.83 -3.64 -10.58
N GLY A 216 -9.15 -4.79 -10.67
CA GLY A 216 -7.76 -4.92 -10.22
C GLY A 216 -6.79 -4.07 -11.04
N LEU A 217 -7.02 -3.98 -12.36
CA LEU A 217 -6.22 -3.12 -13.25
C LEU A 217 -6.42 -1.63 -12.92
N LEU A 218 -7.67 -1.20 -12.74
CA LEU A 218 -7.99 0.19 -12.40
C LEU A 218 -7.45 0.58 -11.02
N LEU A 219 -7.51 -0.31 -10.03
CA LEU A 219 -6.93 -0.07 -8.71
C LEU A 219 -5.41 0.16 -8.78
N ALA A 220 -4.70 -0.64 -9.57
CA ALA A 220 -3.26 -0.44 -9.75
C ALA A 220 -2.92 0.85 -10.52
N LEU A 221 -3.74 1.25 -11.51
CA LEU A 221 -3.57 2.53 -12.20
C LEU A 221 -3.79 3.73 -11.25
N ARG A 222 -4.77 3.63 -10.35
CA ARG A 222 -5.00 4.62 -9.28
C ARG A 222 -3.82 4.73 -8.33
N ASP A 223 -3.23 3.60 -7.91
CA ASP A 223 -2.03 3.61 -7.08
C ASP A 223 -0.84 4.30 -7.78
N ILE A 224 -0.68 4.11 -9.08
CA ILE A 224 0.35 4.81 -9.88
C ILE A 224 0.08 6.32 -9.88
N ALA A 225 -1.15 6.73 -10.16
CA ALA A 225 -1.56 8.13 -10.16
C ALA A 225 -1.30 8.78 -8.78
N ASP A 226 -1.61 8.08 -7.69
CA ASP A 226 -1.32 8.52 -6.32
C ASP A 226 0.17 8.65 -6.03
N CYS A 227 1.00 7.72 -6.53
CA CYS A 227 2.45 7.81 -6.40
C CYS A 227 3.04 9.07 -7.07
N GLU A 228 2.33 9.62 -8.05
CA GLU A 228 2.79 10.72 -8.90
C GLU A 228 2.03 12.02 -8.64
N ALA A 229 1.05 11.99 -7.73
CA ALA A 229 0.10 13.08 -7.49
C ALA A 229 -0.60 13.54 -8.78
N ASP A 230 -0.84 12.62 -9.71
CA ASP A 230 -1.52 12.87 -10.98
C ASP A 230 -3.03 12.70 -10.79
N VAL A 231 -3.71 13.79 -10.47
CA VAL A 231 -5.14 13.78 -10.16
C VAL A 231 -5.98 13.45 -11.39
N ASP A 232 -5.57 13.90 -12.57
CA ASP A 232 -6.32 13.66 -13.81
C ASP A 232 -6.22 12.18 -14.22
N ALA A 233 -5.02 11.58 -14.15
CA ALA A 233 -4.85 10.15 -14.39
C ALA A 233 -5.65 9.30 -13.38
N PHE A 234 -5.81 9.75 -12.13
CA PHE A 234 -6.67 9.09 -11.16
C PHE A 234 -8.15 9.15 -11.57
N ILE A 235 -8.63 10.33 -11.98
CA ILE A 235 -10.00 10.55 -12.44
C ILE A 235 -10.32 9.69 -13.68
N ASP A 236 -9.40 9.58 -14.64
CA ASP A 236 -9.54 8.81 -15.87
C ASP A 236 -9.73 7.29 -15.66
N THR A 237 -9.59 6.82 -14.41
CA THR A 237 -9.90 5.42 -14.04
C THR A 237 -11.37 5.20 -13.63
N TYR A 238 -12.20 6.24 -13.62
CA TYR A 238 -13.62 6.17 -13.29
C TYR A 238 -14.48 6.58 -14.49
N GLU A 239 -15.61 5.88 -14.68
CA GLU A 239 -16.54 6.17 -15.78
C GLU A 239 -18.00 5.98 -15.34
N GLY A 240 -18.92 6.74 -15.95
CA GLY A 240 -20.37 6.54 -15.83
C GLY A 240 -20.89 6.58 -14.39
N PHE A 241 -21.53 5.48 -13.96
CA PHE A 241 -22.18 5.40 -12.64
C PHE A 241 -21.20 5.55 -11.46
N ASP A 242 -19.91 5.28 -11.67
CA ASP A 242 -18.90 5.43 -10.62
C ASP A 242 -18.84 6.86 -10.08
N LEU A 243 -19.04 7.87 -10.93
CA LEU A 243 -18.97 9.29 -10.54
C LEU A 243 -20.16 9.73 -9.69
N THR A 244 -21.25 8.96 -9.70
CA THR A 244 -22.42 9.18 -8.82
C THR A 244 -22.33 8.42 -7.50
N ASN A 245 -21.31 7.58 -7.32
CA ASN A 245 -21.08 6.88 -6.06
C ASN A 245 -20.42 7.83 -5.05
N PRO A 246 -21.01 8.06 -3.87
CA PRO A 246 -20.44 8.99 -2.89
C PRO A 246 -19.01 8.67 -2.45
N ALA A 247 -18.63 7.40 -2.34
CA ALA A 247 -17.28 7.03 -1.93
C ALA A 247 -16.24 7.42 -2.99
N TYR A 248 -16.53 7.17 -4.27
CA TYR A 248 -15.61 7.48 -5.36
C TYR A 248 -15.53 8.98 -5.64
N ALA A 249 -16.68 9.67 -5.63
CA ALA A 249 -16.73 11.11 -5.70
C ALA A 249 -15.91 11.78 -4.58
N THR A 250 -16.02 11.27 -3.34
CA THR A 250 -15.23 11.75 -2.20
C THR A 250 -13.73 11.54 -2.41
N GLU A 251 -13.32 10.36 -2.90
CA GLU A 251 -11.91 10.04 -3.16
C GLU A 251 -11.30 10.93 -4.25
N ILE A 252 -12.07 11.24 -5.30
CA ILE A 252 -11.68 12.19 -6.36
C ILE A 252 -11.58 13.60 -5.77
N ALA A 253 -12.62 14.07 -5.08
CA ALA A 253 -12.68 15.41 -4.51
C ALA A 253 -11.55 15.67 -3.49
N GLN A 254 -11.20 14.67 -2.69
CA GLN A 254 -10.09 14.79 -1.74
C GLN A 254 -8.75 15.04 -2.44
N ARG A 255 -8.52 14.41 -3.61
CA ARG A 255 -7.30 14.59 -4.40
C ARG A 255 -7.29 15.95 -5.09
N LEU A 256 -8.41 16.36 -5.69
CA LEU A 256 -8.57 17.69 -6.29
C LEU A 256 -8.35 18.80 -5.26
N LEU A 257 -8.91 18.66 -4.06
CA LEU A 257 -8.70 19.62 -2.97
C LEU A 257 -7.22 19.73 -2.58
N ARG A 258 -6.52 18.60 -2.43
CA ARG A 258 -5.07 18.60 -2.14
C ARG A 258 -4.23 19.22 -3.26
N ALA A 259 -4.68 19.11 -4.51
CA ALA A 259 -4.06 19.74 -5.67
C ALA A 259 -4.46 21.21 -5.87
N GLY A 260 -5.28 21.79 -4.98
CA GLY A 260 -5.71 23.18 -5.07
C GLY A 260 -6.77 23.44 -6.14
N ARG A 261 -7.60 22.44 -6.47
CA ARG A 261 -8.72 22.52 -7.43
C ARG A 261 -10.08 22.36 -6.73
N PRO A 262 -10.43 23.22 -5.75
CA PRO A 262 -11.62 23.05 -4.93
C PRO A 262 -12.94 23.21 -5.72
N GLU A 263 -12.98 24.02 -6.79
CA GLU A 263 -14.16 24.19 -7.63
C GLU A 263 -14.54 22.87 -8.30
N GLU A 264 -13.56 22.17 -8.87
CA GLU A 264 -13.78 20.85 -9.49
C GLU A 264 -14.12 19.79 -8.44
N ALA A 265 -13.47 19.83 -7.28
CA ALA A 265 -13.79 18.95 -6.17
C ALA A 265 -15.27 19.07 -5.75
N LEU A 266 -15.81 20.29 -5.71
CA LEU A 266 -17.21 20.53 -5.39
C LEU A 266 -18.14 19.87 -6.41
N LEU A 267 -17.84 19.96 -7.71
CA LEU A 267 -18.65 19.35 -8.77
C LEU A 267 -18.76 17.83 -8.60
N TYR A 268 -17.66 17.14 -8.28
CA TYR A 268 -17.71 15.70 -8.02
C TYR A 268 -18.52 15.37 -6.77
N LEU A 269 -18.34 16.13 -5.68
CA LEU A 269 -19.13 15.94 -4.45
C LEU A 269 -20.63 16.14 -4.68
N ASP A 270 -21.01 17.13 -5.50
CA ASP A 270 -22.40 17.42 -5.88
C ASP A 270 -23.01 16.31 -6.75
N GLN A 271 -22.20 15.60 -7.54
CA GLN A 271 -22.65 14.43 -8.30
C GLN A 271 -22.82 13.19 -7.42
N GLY A 272 -21.97 13.03 -6.40
CA GLY A 272 -21.96 11.88 -5.48
C GLY A 272 -22.52 12.19 -4.10
N VAL A 273 -23.64 12.91 -3.98
CA VAL A 273 -24.23 13.25 -2.67
C VAL A 273 -24.77 11.99 -1.98
N PRO A 274 -24.46 11.75 -0.69
CA PRO A 274 -25.11 10.71 0.09
C PRO A 274 -26.63 10.91 0.18
N HIS A 275 -27.40 9.84 0.05
CA HIS A 275 -28.87 9.82 0.11
C HIS A 275 -29.35 8.84 1.18
N GLU A 276 -30.63 8.88 1.57
CA GLU A 276 -31.16 8.06 2.67
C GLU A 276 -30.84 6.55 2.56
N ARG A 277 -30.86 6.01 1.34
CA ARG A 277 -30.59 4.58 1.07
C ARG A 277 -29.11 4.20 1.20
N ASN A 278 -28.19 5.16 1.19
CA ASN A 278 -26.75 4.94 1.32
C ASN A 278 -26.10 5.95 2.30
N ARG A 279 -26.90 6.53 3.21
CA ARG A 279 -26.46 7.62 4.11
C ARG A 279 -25.35 7.23 5.07
N TYR A 280 -25.14 5.94 5.31
CA TYR A 280 -24.05 5.44 6.16
C TYR A 280 -22.81 5.05 5.34
N PHE A 281 -22.88 5.12 4.01
CA PHE A 281 -21.76 4.78 3.14
C PHE A 281 -20.86 6.01 2.96
N LYS A 282 -19.87 6.13 3.85
CA LYS A 282 -18.85 7.19 3.84
C LYS A 282 -19.38 8.63 4.00
N GLU A 283 -20.50 8.83 4.68
CA GLU A 283 -21.10 10.15 4.85
C GLU A 283 -20.21 11.11 5.65
N PHE A 284 -19.49 10.62 6.66
CA PHE A 284 -18.53 11.44 7.39
C PHE A 284 -17.39 11.87 6.48
N GLU A 285 -16.79 10.94 5.74
CA GLU A 285 -15.69 11.24 4.82
C GLU A 285 -16.12 12.21 3.71
N TRP A 286 -17.31 12.01 3.13
CA TRP A 286 -17.87 12.93 2.14
C TRP A 286 -18.06 14.33 2.74
N SER A 287 -18.62 14.40 3.95
CA SER A 287 -18.91 15.68 4.59
C SER A 287 -17.64 16.41 5.03
N ASP A 288 -16.64 15.69 5.55
CA ASP A 288 -15.33 16.23 5.90
C ASP A 288 -14.64 16.85 4.68
N VAL A 289 -14.64 16.13 3.55
CA VAL A 289 -14.07 16.64 2.29
C VAL A 289 -14.87 17.84 1.79
N ARG A 290 -16.21 17.81 1.87
CA ARG A 290 -17.05 18.94 1.47
C ARG A 290 -16.82 20.17 2.33
N ILE A 291 -16.71 20.03 3.64
CA ILE A 291 -16.36 21.13 4.55
C ILE A 291 -15.02 21.74 4.11
N GLY A 292 -14.00 20.91 3.88
CA GLY A 292 -12.70 21.38 3.42
C GLY A 292 -12.75 22.11 2.07
N VAL A 293 -13.57 21.64 1.14
CA VAL A 293 -13.82 22.32 -0.15
C VAL A 293 -14.52 23.66 0.05
N LEU A 294 -15.58 23.72 0.86
CA LEU A 294 -16.30 24.96 1.15
C LEU A 294 -15.40 26.01 1.83
N ASP A 295 -14.58 25.59 2.80
CA ASP A 295 -13.61 26.49 3.43
C ASP A 295 -12.60 27.02 2.42
N ALA A 296 -12.08 26.17 1.52
CA ALA A 296 -11.11 26.55 0.50
C ALA A 296 -11.70 27.55 -0.53
N LEU A 297 -13.00 27.43 -0.83
CA LEU A 297 -13.75 28.38 -1.67
C LEU A 297 -14.18 29.65 -0.91
N GLY A 298 -13.96 29.71 0.40
CA GLY A 298 -14.39 30.83 1.25
C GLY A 298 -15.88 30.81 1.63
N HIS A 299 -16.59 29.72 1.37
CA HIS A 299 -18.01 29.52 1.71
C HIS A 299 -18.14 29.11 3.19
N LYS A 300 -17.72 30.00 4.09
CA LYS A 300 -17.57 29.71 5.52
C LYS A 300 -18.89 29.37 6.21
N ASP A 301 -19.97 30.07 5.86
CA ASP A 301 -21.29 29.87 6.48
C ASP A 301 -21.87 28.50 6.13
N ASP A 302 -21.72 28.06 4.87
CA ASP A 302 -22.12 26.73 4.43
C ASP A 302 -21.30 25.63 5.14
N ALA A 303 -20.00 25.86 5.31
CA ALA A 303 -19.12 24.94 6.03
C ALA A 303 -19.49 24.85 7.52
N GLN A 304 -19.82 25.97 8.18
CA GLN A 304 -20.31 25.99 9.57
C GLN A 304 -21.65 25.29 9.71
N THR A 305 -22.58 25.54 8.78
CA THR A 305 -23.89 24.87 8.75
C THR A 305 -23.73 23.36 8.67
N LEU A 306 -22.85 22.87 7.80
CA LEU A 306 -22.60 21.43 7.65
C LEU A 306 -21.92 20.81 8.89
N ARG A 307 -20.94 21.49 9.50
CA ARG A 307 -20.32 21.05 10.76
C ARG A 307 -21.36 20.88 11.88
N PHE A 308 -22.24 21.87 12.04
CA PHE A 308 -23.28 21.83 13.06
C PHE A 308 -24.30 20.72 12.79
N ALA A 309 -24.78 20.58 11.54
CA ALA A 309 -25.72 19.53 11.17
C ALA A 309 -25.18 18.10 11.42
N LEU A 310 -23.87 17.89 11.25
CA LEU A 310 -23.22 16.61 11.57
C LEU A 310 -23.18 16.34 13.08
N PHE A 311 -22.95 17.39 13.88
CA PHE A 311 -23.07 17.28 15.33
C PHE A 311 -24.52 16.98 15.74
N GLU A 312 -25.50 17.73 15.24
CA GLU A 312 -26.90 17.54 15.64
C GLU A 312 -27.41 16.12 15.35
N ARG A 313 -26.99 15.58 14.21
CA ARG A 313 -27.46 14.28 13.74
C ARG A 313 -26.72 13.09 14.35
N HIS A 314 -25.42 13.23 14.61
CA HIS A 314 -24.56 12.10 15.00
C HIS A 314 -23.81 12.31 16.32
N LEU A 315 -24.02 13.43 17.01
CA LEU A 315 -23.28 13.86 18.19
C LEU A 315 -21.76 13.84 17.99
N SER A 316 -21.32 14.22 16.79
CA SER A 316 -19.91 14.16 16.41
C SER A 316 -19.09 15.24 17.13
N ALA A 317 -18.41 14.86 18.21
CA ALA A 317 -17.55 15.76 18.98
C ALA A 317 -16.46 16.46 18.16
N PRO A 318 -15.78 15.81 17.18
CA PRO A 318 -14.82 16.51 16.33
C PRO A 318 -15.42 17.68 15.54
N HIS A 319 -16.63 17.50 14.99
CA HIS A 319 -17.31 18.53 14.20
C HIS A 319 -17.81 19.68 15.07
N LEU A 320 -18.33 19.40 16.27
CA LEU A 320 -18.71 20.43 17.23
C LEU A 320 -17.50 21.27 17.66
N LYS A 321 -16.37 20.63 17.99
CA LYS A 321 -15.13 21.34 18.33
C LYS A 321 -14.64 22.23 17.18
N ALA A 322 -14.72 21.71 15.95
CA ALA A 322 -14.37 22.48 14.77
C ALA A 322 -15.35 23.64 14.53
N TYR A 323 -16.64 23.47 14.79
CA TYR A 323 -17.66 24.51 14.72
C TYR A 323 -17.37 25.64 15.72
N ILE A 324 -17.24 25.30 17.02
CA ILE A 324 -16.95 26.26 18.09
C ILE A 324 -15.67 27.04 17.81
N ARG A 325 -14.59 26.38 17.40
CA ARG A 325 -13.32 27.07 17.11
C ARG A 325 -13.42 28.19 16.04
N HIS A 326 -14.42 28.12 15.17
CA HIS A 326 -14.63 29.10 14.10
C HIS A 326 -15.73 30.11 14.42
N LEU A 327 -16.38 29.99 15.59
CA LEU A 327 -17.19 31.03 16.16
C LEU A 327 -16.27 32.12 16.75
N GLY A 328 -16.79 33.34 16.92
CA GLY A 328 -16.06 34.38 17.65
C GLY A 328 -16.19 34.15 19.15
N ASP A 329 -15.23 34.64 19.95
CA ASP A 329 -15.10 34.39 21.41
C ASP A 329 -16.40 34.51 22.24
N PHE A 330 -17.41 35.26 21.78
CA PHE A 330 -18.70 35.42 22.45
C PHE A 330 -19.75 34.36 22.07
N ASP A 331 -19.70 33.84 20.84
CA ASP A 331 -20.63 32.84 20.32
C ASP A 331 -20.24 31.41 20.76
N ASP A 332 -18.97 31.19 21.14
CA ASP A 332 -18.43 29.91 21.61
C ASP A 332 -19.16 29.39 22.87
N ILE A 333 -19.41 30.27 23.85
CA ILE A 333 -19.99 29.88 25.16
C ILE A 333 -21.47 29.49 25.02
N GLU A 334 -22.21 30.20 24.17
CA GLU A 334 -23.61 29.87 23.88
C GLU A 334 -23.73 28.56 23.09
N ALA A 335 -22.85 28.36 22.11
CA ALA A 335 -22.78 27.12 21.35
C ALA A 335 -22.39 25.90 22.21
N GLU A 336 -21.42 26.06 23.13
CA GLU A 336 -21.06 25.02 24.10
C GLU A 336 -22.24 24.63 25.00
N SER A 337 -22.96 25.63 25.51
CA SER A 337 -24.13 25.42 26.38
C SER A 337 -25.28 24.71 25.64
N ALA A 338 -25.54 25.08 24.38
CA ALA A 338 -26.54 24.45 23.54
C ALA A 338 -26.18 22.99 23.22
N ALA A 339 -24.91 22.72 22.91
CA ALA A 339 -24.43 21.38 22.63
C ALA A 339 -24.51 20.44 23.84
N LEU A 340 -24.16 20.93 25.04
CA LEU A 340 -24.32 20.18 26.30
C LEU A 340 -25.79 19.83 26.56
N ALA A 341 -26.71 20.80 26.38
CA ALA A 341 -28.14 20.57 26.54
C ALA A 341 -28.70 19.55 25.53
N GLN A 342 -28.11 19.45 24.34
CA GLN A 342 -28.51 18.46 23.32
C GLN A 342 -27.99 17.05 23.64
N VAL A 343 -26.76 16.92 24.13
CA VAL A 343 -26.21 15.63 24.61
C VAL A 343 -27.01 15.11 25.80
N GLU A 344 -27.38 15.96 26.75
CA GLU A 344 -28.21 15.58 27.91
C GLU A 344 -29.62 15.10 27.52
N ARG A 345 -30.21 15.65 26.45
CA ARG A 345 -31.50 15.17 25.92
C ARG A 345 -31.36 13.82 25.23
N HIS A 346 -30.24 13.56 24.57
CA HIS A 346 -29.98 12.27 23.92
C HIS A 346 -29.61 11.15 24.90
N GLY A 347 -29.00 11.46 26.04
CA GLY A 347 -28.65 10.48 27.09
C GLY A 347 -29.84 10.04 27.97
N ASN A 348 -30.99 10.70 27.85
CA ASN A 348 -32.22 10.41 28.59
C ASN A 348 -33.27 9.63 27.76
N VAL A 349 -32.85 8.99 26.67
CA VAL A 349 -33.69 8.11 25.81
C VAL A 349 -33.25 6.66 25.93
#